data_AF-A0A3A8L1G4-F1
#
_entry.id   AF-A0A3A8L1G4-F1
#
_cell.length_a   1.000
_cell.length_b   1.000
_cell.length_c   1.000
_cell.angle_alpha   90.00
_cell.angle_beta   90.00
_cell.angle_gamma   90.00
#
_symmetry.space_group_name_H-M   'P 1'
#
loop_
_entity.id
_entity.type
_entity.pdbx_description
1 polymer ?
#
loop_
_entity_poly.entity_id
_entity_poly.type
_entity_poly.pdbx_seq_one_letter_code
_entity_poly.pdbx_strand_id
1 'polypeptide(L)'
;AGTPWNVLSRATEAALVAVGTLAWDVDSRWEAQGAGDVARVLLLNALLPEPTVAGRAALVGAAGRVLSSVETARLVFARDASAAAVVRARLDADGRT
;
A
#
# COMPACT_ATOMS: atom_id res chain seq x y z
N ALA A 1 11.01 1.83 23.20
CA ALA A 1 10.20 2.92 22.62
C ALA A 1 9.52 2.33 21.37
N GLY A 2 8.19 2.24 21.36
CA GLY A 2 7.43 1.52 20.33
C GLY A 2 7.44 2.21 18.97
N THR A 3 7.08 1.48 17.93
CA THR A 3 6.90 2.01 16.58
C THR A 3 5.91 3.20 16.58
N PRO A 4 6.15 4.27 15.79
CA PRO A 4 5.44 5.55 15.88
C PRO A 4 3.91 5.47 15.79
N TRP A 5 3.36 4.41 15.20
CA TRP A 5 1.93 4.16 15.06
C TRP A 5 1.22 3.83 16.39
N ASN A 6 1.97 3.47 17.44
CA ASN A 6 1.44 3.12 18.75
C ASN A 6 1.32 4.31 19.71
N VAL A 7 1.64 5.53 19.26
CA VAL A 7 1.71 6.70 20.13
C VAL A 7 0.51 7.62 19.86
N LEU A 8 -0.51 7.51 20.72
CA LEU A 8 -1.62 8.46 20.91
C LEU A 8 -2.64 8.59 19.78
N SER A 9 -3.26 7.50 19.35
CA SER A 9 -4.54 7.59 18.62
C SER A 9 -5.63 6.82 19.36
N ARG A 10 -6.82 7.43 19.48
CA ARG A 10 -8.06 6.74 19.92
C ARG A 10 -8.65 5.87 18.80
N ALA A 11 -7.95 5.67 17.68
CA ALA A 11 -8.47 4.85 16.60
C ALA A 11 -8.63 3.41 17.10
N THR A 12 -9.89 2.96 17.15
CA THR A 12 -10.27 1.61 17.56
C THR A 12 -10.20 0.62 16.41
N GLU A 13 -10.11 1.12 15.17
CA GLU A 13 -10.11 0.34 13.95
C GLU A 13 -9.23 1.01 12.88
N ALA A 14 -8.66 0.19 12.00
CA ALA A 14 -7.97 0.62 10.79
C ALA A 14 -8.46 -0.23 9.62
N ALA A 15 -8.82 0.43 8.51
CA ALA A 15 -9.17 -0.23 7.27
C ALA A 15 -8.02 -0.08 6.27
N LEU A 16 -7.69 -1.16 5.55
CA LEU A 16 -6.81 -1.06 4.39
C LEU A 16 -7.59 -0.43 3.24
N VAL A 17 -7.05 0.67 2.72
CA VAL A 17 -7.76 1.52 1.75
C VAL A 17 -7.10 1.52 0.37
N ALA A 18 -5.79 1.32 0.35
CA ALA A 18 -5.00 1.21 -0.85
C ALA A 18 -3.78 0.32 -0.61
N VAL A 19 -3.31 -0.33 -1.67
CA VAL A 19 -2.05 -1.09 -1.70
C VAL A 19 -1.28 -0.67 -2.95
N GLY A 20 0.05 -0.67 -2.86
CA GLY A 20 0.80 -0.02 -3.91
C GLY A 20 2.29 -0.16 -3.86
N THR A 21 2.92 0.56 -4.78
CA THR A 21 4.37 0.71 -4.84
C THR A 21 4.79 2.13 -4.45
N LEU A 22 6.03 2.24 -4.00
CA LEU A 22 6.66 3.52 -3.71
C LEU A 22 7.65 3.87 -4.83
N ALA A 23 7.68 5.13 -5.25
CA ALA A 23 8.63 5.64 -6.24
C ALA A 23 9.11 7.04 -5.84
N TRP A 24 10.18 7.50 -6.44
CA TRP A 24 10.76 8.81 -6.16
C TRP A 24 10.79 9.70 -7.38
N ASP A 25 10.54 10.99 -7.19
CA ASP A 25 10.63 12.01 -8.24
C ASP A 25 10.87 13.41 -7.63
N VAL A 26 10.80 14.46 -8.46
CA VAL A 26 10.89 15.86 -8.01
C VAL A 26 9.69 16.28 -7.17
N ASP A 27 8.49 15.78 -7.51
CA ASP A 27 7.23 16.13 -6.85
C ASP A 27 6.50 14.91 -6.30
N SER A 28 5.88 15.09 -5.13
CA SER A 28 5.04 14.06 -4.52
C SER A 28 3.67 14.00 -5.20
N ARG A 29 3.18 12.79 -5.51
CA ARG A 29 1.87 12.59 -6.13
C ARG A 29 1.34 11.18 -5.90
N TRP A 30 0.01 11.06 -5.98
CA TRP A 30 -0.71 9.80 -5.90
C TRP A 30 -1.16 9.40 -7.31
N GLU A 31 -0.62 8.31 -7.83
CA GLU A 31 -0.93 7.83 -9.17
C GLU A 31 -1.76 6.55 -9.10
N ALA A 32 -2.74 6.41 -9.99
CA ALA A 32 -3.39 5.13 -10.19
C ALA A 32 -2.37 4.12 -10.74
N GLN A 33 -2.38 2.90 -10.22
CA GLN A 33 -1.50 1.83 -10.67
C GLN A 33 -2.33 0.60 -11.01
N GLY A 34 -2.02 -0.08 -12.12
CA GLY A 34 -2.69 -1.32 -12.46
C GLY A 34 -2.43 -2.42 -11.43
N ALA A 35 -3.46 -3.18 -11.06
CA ALA A 35 -3.33 -4.28 -10.11
C ALA A 35 -2.28 -5.32 -10.51
N GLY A 36 -2.09 -5.57 -11.82
CA GLY A 36 -1.06 -6.46 -12.33
C GLY A 36 0.37 -5.99 -12.05
N ASP A 37 0.63 -4.68 -12.10
CA ASP A 37 1.94 -4.12 -11.79
C ASP A 37 2.23 -4.20 -10.28
N VAL A 38 1.22 -3.97 -9.44
CA VAL A 38 1.34 -4.14 -8.00
C VAL A 38 1.55 -5.62 -7.66
N ALA A 39 0.78 -6.52 -8.29
CA ALA A 39 0.92 -7.96 -8.12
C ALA A 39 2.33 -8.45 -8.45
N ARG A 40 2.92 -7.95 -9.55
CA ARG A 40 4.29 -8.30 -9.94
C ARG A 40 5.28 -8.01 -8.82
N VAL A 41 5.19 -6.85 -8.17
CA VAL A 41 6.09 -6.48 -7.06
C VAL A 41 5.77 -7.26 -5.78
N LEU A 42 4.49 -7.35 -5.41
CA LEU A 42 4.07 -8.04 -4.18
C LEU A 42 4.39 -9.53 -4.21
N LEU A 43 4.00 -10.22 -5.29
CA LEU A 43 4.15 -11.67 -5.40
C LEU A 43 5.60 -12.09 -5.59
N LEU A 44 6.41 -11.32 -6.33
CA LEU A 44 7.85 -11.62 -6.42
C LEU A 44 8.48 -11.63 -5.02
N ASN A 45 8.18 -10.64 -4.18
CA ASN A 45 8.75 -10.58 -2.83
C ASN A 45 8.14 -11.60 -1.86
N ALA A 46 6.83 -11.84 -1.96
CA ALA A 46 6.12 -12.72 -1.04
C ALA A 46 6.34 -14.20 -1.32
N LEU A 47 6.51 -14.59 -2.58
CA LEU A 47 6.66 -16.01 -2.96
C LEU A 47 8.08 -16.53 -2.77
N LEU A 48 9.10 -15.66 -2.85
CA LEU A 48 10.51 -16.04 -2.66
C LEU A 48 10.78 -16.80 -1.35
N PRO A 49 10.29 -16.34 -0.17
CA PRO A 49 10.53 -17.05 1.08
C PRO A 49 9.60 -18.25 1.32
N GLU A 50 8.58 -18.51 0.48
CA GLU A 50 7.58 -19.56 0.72
C GLU A 50 7.93 -20.88 -0.01
N PRO A 51 8.40 -21.92 0.70
CA PRO A 51 8.95 -23.12 0.07
C PRO A 51 7.87 -24.08 -0.46
N THR A 52 6.63 -24.00 0.03
CA THR A 52 5.60 -24.99 -0.29
C THR A 52 4.68 -24.54 -1.43
N VAL A 53 4.18 -25.50 -2.21
CA VAL A 53 3.18 -25.22 -3.26
C VAL A 53 1.87 -24.69 -2.66
N ALA A 54 1.44 -25.28 -1.55
CA ALA A 54 0.21 -24.86 -0.86
C ALA A 54 0.31 -23.43 -0.31
N GLY A 55 1.44 -23.08 0.32
CA GLY A 55 1.69 -21.72 0.81
C GLY A 55 1.73 -20.71 -0.33
N ARG A 56 2.41 -21.03 -1.44
CA ARG A 56 2.40 -20.17 -2.64
C ARG A 56 1.00 -19.96 -3.21
N ALA A 57 0.19 -21.02 -3.30
CA ALA A 57 -1.20 -20.91 -3.76
C ALA A 57 -2.05 -20.04 -2.83
N ALA A 58 -1.87 -20.18 -1.50
CA ALA A 58 -2.55 -19.36 -0.51
C ALA A 58 -2.15 -17.87 -0.63
N LEU A 59 -0.86 -17.57 -0.85
CA LEU A 59 -0.36 -16.21 -1.06
C LEU A 59 -0.95 -15.58 -2.33
N VAL A 60 -1.01 -16.33 -3.44
CA VAL A 60 -1.64 -15.86 -4.68
C VAL A 60 -3.12 -15.56 -4.46
N GLY A 61 -3.86 -16.45 -3.78
CA GLY A 61 -5.27 -16.24 -3.45
C GLY A 61 -5.49 -15.03 -2.54
N ALA A 62 -4.64 -14.83 -1.52
CA ALA A 62 -4.69 -13.69 -0.63
C ALA A 62 -4.38 -12.37 -1.37
N ALA A 63 -3.33 -12.35 -2.19
CA ALA A 63 -2.98 -11.18 -3.01
C ALA A 63 -4.11 -10.83 -3.99
N GLY A 64 -4.71 -11.83 -4.64
CA GLY A 64 -5.86 -11.63 -5.53
C GLY A 64 -7.04 -10.97 -4.82
N ARG A 65 -7.37 -11.43 -3.60
CA ARG A 65 -8.42 -10.78 -2.78
C ARG A 65 -8.09 -9.33 -2.47
N VAL A 66 -6.88 -9.05 -1.96
CA VAL A 66 -6.45 -7.69 -1.62
C VAL A 66 -6.53 -6.78 -2.85
N LEU A 67 -5.95 -7.19 -3.97
CA LEU A 67 -5.91 -6.39 -5.20
C LEU A 67 -7.29 -6.18 -5.84
N SER A 68 -8.28 -7.01 -5.49
CA SER A 68 -9.68 -6.83 -5.91
C SER A 68 -10.51 -5.98 -4.94
N SER A 69 -10.04 -5.78 -3.70
CA SER A 69 -10.82 -5.16 -2.63
C SER A 69 -10.42 -3.73 -2.29
N VAL A 70 -9.19 -3.32 -2.63
CA VAL A 70 -8.67 -1.98 -2.31
C VAL A 70 -8.06 -1.33 -3.54
N GLU A 71 -7.93 0.00 -3.49
CA GLU A 71 -7.29 0.75 -4.58
C GLU A 71 -5.84 0.28 -4.80
N THR A 72 -5.44 0.16 -6.06
CA THR A 72 -4.04 -0.07 -6.43
C THR A 72 -3.41 1.23 -6.89
N ALA A 73 -2.40 1.69 -6.16
CA ALA A 73 -1.83 3.02 -6.35
C ALA A 73 -0.30 3.01 -6.34
N ARG A 74 0.31 4.07 -6.85
CA ARG A 74 1.71 4.40 -6.63
C ARG A 74 1.81 5.72 -5.89
N LEU A 75 2.49 5.70 -4.75
CA LEU A 75 2.88 6.93 -4.07
C LEU A 75 4.27 7.31 -4.56
N VAL A 76 4.33 8.40 -5.33
CA VAL A 76 5.58 9.03 -5.69
C VAL A 76 5.89 10.07 -4.61
N PHE A 77 7.08 10.00 -4.00
CA PHE A 77 7.52 10.95 -2.98
C PHE A 77 8.68 11.79 -3.49
N ALA A 78 8.64 13.07 -3.13
CA ALA A 78 9.70 14.03 -3.42
C ALA A 78 10.90 13.82 -2.51
N ARG A 79 12.09 14.20 -2.99
CA ARG A 79 13.33 14.14 -2.19
C ARG A 79 13.29 14.97 -0.93
N ASP A 80 12.95 16.24 -1.14
CA ASP A 80 13.16 17.31 -0.17
C ASP A 80 11.81 17.82 0.38
N ALA A 81 10.71 17.13 0.08
CA ALA A 81 9.37 17.52 0.50
C ALA A 81 8.54 16.32 0.98
N SER A 82 7.68 16.55 1.96
CA SER A 82 6.83 15.51 2.55
C SER A 82 5.63 15.17 1.64
N ALA A 83 5.41 13.88 1.40
CA ALA A 83 4.21 13.38 0.72
C ALA A 83 2.93 13.42 1.60
N ALA A 84 3.01 13.87 2.86
CA ALA A 84 1.88 13.83 3.80
C ALA A 84 0.67 14.68 3.34
N ALA A 85 0.89 15.78 2.63
CA ALA A 85 -0.19 16.58 2.07
C ALA A 85 -0.95 15.82 0.96
N VAL A 86 -0.22 15.11 0.10
CA VAL A 86 -0.77 14.29 -0.98
C VAL A 86 -1.59 13.14 -0.41
N VAL A 87 -1.07 12.44 0.60
CA VAL A 87 -1.77 11.33 1.24
C VAL A 87 -3.05 11.80 1.93
N ARG A 88 -2.99 12.89 2.71
CA ARG A 88 -4.20 13.45 3.35
C ARG A 88 -5.24 13.86 2.32
N ALA A 89 -4.88 14.68 1.34
CA ALA A 89 -5.82 15.11 0.30
C ALA A 89 -6.52 13.94 -0.40
N ARG A 90 -5.81 12.82 -0.64
CA ARG A 90 -6.40 11.60 -1.22
C ARG A 90 -7.41 10.93 -0.28
N LEU A 91 -7.08 10.81 1.01
CA LEU A 91 -7.94 10.17 2.01
C LEU A 91 -9.18 11.02 2.31
N ASP A 92 -9.01 12.34 2.40
CA ASP A 92 -10.10 13.31 2.58
C ASP A 92 -11.08 13.25 1.40
N ALA A 93 -10.57 13.16 0.16
CA ALA A 93 -11.40 13.05 -1.05
C ALA A 93 -12.25 11.76 -1.10
N ASP A 94 -11.79 10.68 -0.45
CA ASP A 94 -12.55 9.44 -0.28
C ASP A 94 -13.46 9.45 0.98
N GLY A 95 -13.50 10.55 1.73
CA GLY A 95 -14.29 10.69 2.96
C GLY A 95 -13.77 9.87 4.14
N ARG A 96 -12.45 9.64 4.22
CA ARG A 96 -11.82 8.70 5.18
C ARG A 96 -11.06 9.36 6.34
N THR A 97 -11.25 10.66 6.54
CA THR A 97 -10.58 11.49 7.57
C THR A 97 -11.55 12.37 8.31
#